data_AF-A0A8J2H7D2-F1
#
_entry.id   AF-A0A8J2H7D2-F1
#
_cell.length_a   1.000
_cell.length_b   1.000
_cell.length_c   1.000
_cell.angle_alpha   90.00
_cell.angle_beta   90.00
_cell.angle_gamma   90.00
#
_symmetry.space_group_name_H-M   'P 1'
#
loop_
_entity.id
_entity.type
_entity.pdbx_description
1 polymer ?
#
loop_
_entity_poly.entity_id
_entity_poly.type
_entity_poly.pdbx_seq_one_letter_code
_entity_poly.pdbx_strand_id
1 'polypeptide(L)'
;MLVYSEILPDKLRYHNRIIELIPRIPSIPIPELTSGNSKKEYSAILNLSTPRLLSSYMNNFNDYIYDINSIALSKFNSKINSVDGVAFSDHIRQDSSAFAVHSERHVPYVNYSIYLKKVVEEMKFPDLYASVYSVLDIPGNFYDSVKRIVTTIMHPTIKVLQHGLNSSKGDITSEFNWLDVKGKIGCYLIPSIGFGIFKTNQFMFSLRIPMHNIPLSVLSVCNSAELRQCNKFVTSILNLRKIYKTGETYSDYKTWNDICKETGLLIYGGFPMNTFDEYVYSNIGHKTFRTNYVGQLEKNDQVLFWKRSNEAICRSEKEGTTYTVTEVGMFTTEGLEAIYEFSTNRSAGTLKFNYKNDAQSKCLVNNLKNCNQRNDVIEIRLNKDHIASFKWFMPTNHTQKSHDLQFSNGTQTFTYNYHNYKIENMDFDETSFTVKCNNKVILIGNNSPRLKEIIRYDGTDYHRDPETMMYQKN
;
A
#
# COMPACT_ATOMS: atom_id res chain seq x y z
N MET A 1 0.79 42.02 -28.06
CA MET A 1 -0.35 42.96 -28.11
C MET A 1 -1.54 42.20 -27.55
N LEU A 2 -1.82 42.39 -26.26
CA LEU A 2 -2.88 41.67 -25.54
C LEU A 2 -4.22 42.33 -25.88
N VAL A 3 -5.12 41.55 -26.46
CA VAL A 3 -6.50 41.97 -26.70
C VAL A 3 -7.18 42.12 -25.33
N TYR A 4 -7.39 43.36 -24.91
CA TYR A 4 -8.29 43.71 -23.82
C TYR A 4 -9.71 43.31 -24.26
N SER A 5 -10.17 42.13 -23.85
CA SER A 5 -11.58 41.78 -23.96
C SER A 5 -12.35 42.62 -22.93
N GLU A 6 -13.33 43.39 -23.39
CA GLU A 6 -14.27 44.11 -22.53
C GLU A 6 -14.82 43.19 -21.43
N ILE A 7 -14.58 43.56 -20.17
CA ILE A 7 -15.10 42.84 -19.02
C ILE A 7 -16.60 43.12 -18.95
N LEU A 8 -17.42 42.16 -19.39
CA LEU A 8 -18.88 42.23 -19.30
C LEU A 8 -19.33 42.55 -17.85
N PRO A 9 -20.32 43.44 -17.65
CA PRO A 9 -20.81 43.88 -16.32
C PRO A 9 -21.17 42.74 -15.36
N ASP A 10 -21.62 41.61 -15.90
CA ASP A 10 -21.99 40.44 -15.11
C ASP A 10 -20.79 39.76 -14.43
N LYS A 11 -19.59 39.79 -15.04
CA LYS A 11 -18.39 39.16 -14.45
C LYS A 11 -17.96 39.86 -13.16
N LEU A 12 -18.01 41.19 -13.14
CA LEU A 12 -17.70 41.98 -11.94
C LEU A 12 -18.74 41.76 -10.83
N ARG A 13 -20.02 41.62 -11.21
CA ARG A 13 -21.10 41.33 -10.25
C ARG A 13 -20.91 39.98 -9.56
N TYR A 14 -20.52 38.94 -10.31
CA TYR A 14 -20.21 37.64 -9.72
C TYR A 14 -18.93 37.68 -8.88
N HIS A 15 -17.90 38.42 -9.31
CA HIS A 15 -16.69 38.61 -8.53
C HIS A 15 -16.98 39.24 -7.17
N ASN A 16 -17.69 40.38 -7.15
CA ASN A 16 -18.06 41.08 -5.93
C ASN A 16 -18.86 40.17 -4.99
N ARG A 17 -19.82 39.42 -5.52
CA ARG A 17 -20.62 38.48 -4.72
C ARG A 17 -19.79 37.32 -4.17
N ILE A 18 -18.81 36.82 -4.93
CA ILE A 18 -17.89 35.77 -4.47
C ILE A 18 -17.02 36.27 -3.33
N ILE A 19 -16.42 37.46 -3.44
CA ILE A 19 -15.53 38.01 -2.41
C ILE A 19 -16.30 38.49 -1.16
N GLU A 20 -17.59 38.82 -1.29
CA GLU A 20 -18.50 39.10 -0.17
C GLU A 20 -18.88 37.83 0.60
N LEU A 21 -19.20 36.74 -0.12
CA LEU A 21 -19.63 35.47 0.48
C LEU A 21 -18.46 34.65 1.00
N ILE A 22 -17.28 34.80 0.40
CA ILE A 22 -16.08 34.04 0.72
C ILE A 22 -14.99 35.01 1.21
N PRO A 23 -14.69 35.02 2.52
CA PRO A 23 -13.67 35.91 3.06
C PRO A 23 -12.29 35.56 2.49
N ARG A 24 -11.33 36.47 2.68
CA ARG A 24 -9.91 36.25 2.34
C ARG A 24 -9.43 34.91 2.91
N ILE A 25 -8.59 34.19 2.16
CA ILE A 25 -8.12 32.86 2.57
C ILE A 25 -7.50 32.85 3.98
N PRO A 26 -6.65 33.84 4.37
CA PRO A 26 -6.16 33.97 5.75
C PRO A 26 -7.24 34.05 6.84
N SER A 27 -8.44 34.51 6.49
CA SER A 27 -9.56 34.78 7.40
C SER A 27 -10.62 33.67 7.37
N ILE A 28 -10.47 32.65 6.52
CA ILE A 28 -11.32 31.46 6.57
C ILE A 28 -10.97 30.74 7.88
N PRO A 29 -11.92 30.57 8.82
CA PRO A 29 -11.66 29.84 10.06
C PRO A 29 -11.35 28.39 9.72
N ILE A 30 -10.06 28.04 9.74
CA ILE A 30 -9.61 26.66 9.71
C ILE A 30 -9.82 26.15 11.14
N PRO A 31 -10.73 25.20 11.39
CA PRO A 31 -10.87 24.59 12.72
C PRO A 31 -9.49 24.19 13.22
N GLU A 32 -9.20 24.40 14.52
CA GLU A 32 -7.91 24.05 15.09
C GLU A 32 -7.50 22.66 14.60
N LEU A 33 -6.30 22.60 14.01
CA LEU A 33 -5.71 21.49 13.27
C LEU A 33 -5.42 20.25 14.14
N THR A 34 -6.08 20.14 15.30
CA THR A 34 -5.82 19.23 16.41
C THR A 34 -6.69 17.97 16.38
N SER A 35 -7.74 17.90 15.56
CA SER A 35 -8.80 16.90 15.75
C SER A 35 -9.19 16.06 14.52
N GLY A 36 -8.26 15.73 13.62
CA GLY A 36 -8.38 14.56 12.72
C GLY A 36 -9.66 14.44 11.86
N ASN A 37 -10.49 15.48 11.76
CA ASN A 37 -11.74 15.46 11.01
C ASN A 37 -11.51 16.10 9.64
N SER A 38 -10.55 15.51 8.92
CA SER A 38 -10.05 15.90 7.60
C SER A 38 -11.16 16.20 6.58
N LYS A 39 -12.31 15.54 6.69
CA LYS A 39 -13.42 15.66 5.73
C LYS A 39 -14.00 17.09 5.62
N LYS A 40 -14.32 17.75 6.74
CA LYS A 40 -14.88 19.12 6.72
C LYS A 40 -13.80 20.15 6.39
N GLU A 41 -12.56 19.90 6.80
CA GLU A 41 -11.42 20.79 6.60
C GLU A 41 -11.04 20.91 5.11
N TYR A 42 -10.86 19.78 4.42
CA TYR A 42 -10.52 19.77 2.99
C TYR A 42 -11.66 20.34 2.15
N SER A 43 -12.91 19.95 2.45
CA SER A 43 -14.10 20.42 1.73
C SER A 43 -14.32 21.93 1.89
N ALA A 44 -14.15 22.48 3.10
CA ALA A 44 -14.28 23.91 3.33
C ALA A 44 -13.20 24.71 2.61
N ILE A 45 -11.93 24.28 2.68
CA ILE A 45 -10.84 25.02 2.03
C ILE A 45 -10.99 24.93 0.51
N LEU A 46 -11.17 23.75 -0.08
CA LEU A 46 -11.28 23.61 -1.54
C LEU A 46 -12.48 24.38 -2.10
N ASN A 47 -13.67 24.18 -1.54
CA ASN A 47 -14.90 24.79 -2.03
C ASN A 47 -14.96 26.31 -1.80
N LEU A 48 -14.18 26.86 -0.86
CA LEU A 48 -14.13 28.30 -0.59
C LEU A 48 -12.93 28.98 -1.26
N SER A 49 -11.72 28.42 -1.16
CA SER A 49 -10.51 29.03 -1.72
C SER A 49 -10.55 29.08 -3.24
N THR A 50 -11.01 28.03 -3.91
CA THR A 50 -10.88 27.90 -5.37
C THR A 50 -11.76 28.89 -6.13
N PRO A 51 -13.07 29.05 -5.83
CA PRO A 51 -13.88 30.07 -6.50
C PRO A 51 -13.34 31.50 -6.27
N ARG A 52 -12.79 31.76 -5.07
CA ARG A 52 -12.20 33.05 -4.73
C ARG A 52 -10.89 33.30 -5.49
N LEU A 53 -9.99 32.33 -5.55
CA LEU A 53 -8.71 32.42 -6.27
C LEU A 53 -8.94 32.61 -7.77
N LEU A 54 -9.86 31.83 -8.36
CA LEU A 54 -10.28 31.98 -9.76
C LEU A 54 -10.82 33.38 -10.04
N SER A 55 -11.79 33.81 -9.22
CA SER A 55 -12.45 35.08 -9.42
C SER A 55 -11.49 36.25 -9.26
N SER A 56 -10.59 36.18 -8.29
CA SER A 56 -9.56 37.19 -8.05
C SER A 56 -8.49 37.17 -9.13
N TYR A 57 -8.05 36.00 -9.61
CA TYR A 57 -7.11 35.94 -10.74
C TYR A 57 -7.65 36.65 -11.98
N MET A 58 -8.94 36.46 -12.28
CA MET A 58 -9.58 37.06 -13.45
C MET A 58 -9.92 38.55 -13.30
N ASN A 59 -10.22 39.04 -12.08
CA ASN A 59 -10.81 40.37 -11.89
C ASN A 59 -10.04 41.28 -10.91
N ASN A 60 -9.16 40.73 -10.06
CA ASN A 60 -8.36 41.47 -9.08
C ASN A 60 -7.06 40.70 -8.72
N PHE A 61 -6.05 40.86 -9.56
CA PHE A 61 -4.80 40.10 -9.47
C PHE A 61 -4.04 40.34 -8.15
N ASN A 62 -4.13 41.54 -7.57
CA ASN A 62 -3.47 41.85 -6.28
C ASN A 62 -4.06 41.04 -5.13
N ASP A 63 -5.39 40.91 -5.07
CA ASP A 63 -6.06 40.07 -4.07
C ASP A 63 -5.70 38.59 -4.27
N TYR A 64 -5.57 38.14 -5.52
CA TYR A 64 -5.07 36.81 -5.84
C TYR A 64 -3.64 36.57 -5.33
N ILE A 65 -2.70 37.49 -5.59
CA ILE A 65 -1.31 37.39 -5.11
C ILE A 65 -1.23 37.37 -3.58
N TYR A 66 -2.09 38.12 -2.91
CA TYR A 66 -2.19 38.10 -1.45
C TYR A 66 -2.71 36.76 -0.92
N ASP A 67 -3.78 36.23 -1.53
CA ASP A 67 -4.41 34.98 -1.12
C ASP A 67 -3.51 33.76 -1.39
N ILE A 68 -2.79 33.71 -2.53
CA ILE A 68 -1.88 32.59 -2.87
C ILE A 68 -0.62 32.53 -2.00
N ASN A 69 -0.10 33.69 -1.57
CA ASN A 69 1.06 33.77 -0.68
C ASN A 69 0.67 33.70 0.81
N SER A 70 -0.59 33.45 1.12
CA SER A 70 -1.05 33.36 2.51
C SER A 70 -0.47 32.16 3.24
N ILE A 71 -0.11 32.37 4.51
CA ILE A 71 0.33 31.29 5.42
C ILE A 71 -0.74 30.19 5.54
N ALA A 72 -2.03 30.55 5.44
CA ALA A 72 -3.14 29.60 5.48
C ALA A 72 -3.13 28.64 4.27
N LEU A 73 -2.93 29.16 3.05
CA LEU A 73 -2.80 28.32 1.86
C LEU A 73 -1.50 27.51 1.86
N SER A 74 -0.39 28.08 2.33
CA SER A 74 0.89 27.38 2.52
C SER A 74 0.75 26.19 3.50
N LYS A 75 0.08 26.38 4.65
CA LYS A 75 -0.22 25.32 5.63
C LYS A 75 -1.12 24.22 5.06
N PHE A 76 -2.09 24.57 4.22
CA PHE A 76 -2.93 23.60 3.51
C PHE A 76 -2.10 22.77 2.53
N ASN A 77 -1.30 23.44 1.70
CA ASN A 77 -0.42 22.82 0.74
C ASN A 77 0.63 21.92 1.42
N SER A 78 1.17 22.31 2.58
CA SER A 78 2.10 21.49 3.35
C SER A 78 1.43 20.29 4.02
N LYS A 79 0.14 20.34 4.38
CA LYS A 79 -0.59 19.19 4.97
C LYS A 79 -0.94 18.14 3.91
N ILE A 80 -1.27 18.59 2.70
CA ILE A 80 -1.46 17.69 1.55
C ILE A 80 -0.11 17.11 1.06
N ASN A 81 0.95 17.93 1.05
CA ASN A 81 2.24 17.60 0.45
C ASN A 81 3.37 17.41 1.47
N SER A 82 3.05 17.00 2.70
CA SER A 82 4.04 16.84 3.78
C SER A 82 5.12 15.83 3.38
N VAL A 83 6.33 16.35 3.11
CA VAL A 83 7.54 15.56 2.82
C VAL A 83 8.17 14.98 4.10
N ASP A 84 7.73 15.47 5.26
CA ASP A 84 8.29 15.06 6.55
C ASP A 84 7.80 13.68 6.97
N GLY A 85 8.61 12.66 6.64
CA GLY A 85 8.46 11.26 7.10
C GLY A 85 8.61 11.06 8.62
N VAL A 86 8.37 12.09 9.43
CA VAL A 86 8.51 12.11 10.89
C VAL A 86 7.16 12.38 11.59
N ALA A 87 6.22 13.08 10.97
CA ALA A 87 4.96 13.45 11.62
C ALA A 87 3.89 12.36 11.50
N PHE A 88 3.32 11.94 12.63
CA PHE A 88 2.12 11.10 12.71
C PHE A 88 0.87 11.90 12.29
N SER A 89 0.73 12.16 10.99
CA SER A 89 -0.36 12.95 10.41
C SER A 89 -1.06 12.22 9.27
N ASP A 90 -2.26 12.64 8.88
CA ASP A 90 -2.90 12.22 7.63
C ASP A 90 -2.10 12.80 6.46
N HIS A 91 -1.41 11.97 5.66
CA HIS A 91 -0.66 12.43 4.50
C HIS A 91 -0.39 11.32 3.47
N ILE A 92 0.02 11.76 2.27
CA ILE A 92 0.64 10.93 1.23
C ILE A 92 2.16 11.13 1.31
N ARG A 93 2.94 10.05 1.43
CA ARG A 93 4.41 10.11 1.42
C ARG A 93 4.99 10.06 0.02
N GLN A 94 6.31 10.26 -0.08
CA GLN A 94 7.06 10.25 -1.34
C GLN A 94 6.92 8.94 -2.14
N ASP A 95 6.87 7.78 -1.49
CA ASP A 95 6.63 6.50 -2.15
C ASP A 95 5.15 6.24 -2.49
N SER A 96 4.29 7.23 -2.31
CA SER A 96 2.83 7.16 -2.50
C SER A 96 2.08 6.39 -1.42
N SER A 97 2.72 6.03 -0.31
CA SER A 97 1.99 5.50 0.84
C SER A 97 1.02 6.54 1.40
N ALA A 98 -0.23 6.12 1.58
CA ALA A 98 -1.32 6.97 2.05
C ALA A 98 -1.76 6.54 3.45
N PHE A 99 -1.64 7.46 4.41
CA PHE A 99 -1.98 7.21 5.81
C PHE A 99 -3.19 8.02 6.26
N ALA A 100 -3.93 7.41 7.18
CA ALA A 100 -4.89 8.06 8.06
C ALA A 100 -4.45 7.85 9.51
N VAL A 101 -4.83 8.74 10.42
CA VAL A 101 -4.49 8.66 11.84
C VAL A 101 -5.71 8.26 12.64
N HIS A 102 -5.54 7.27 13.52
CA HIS A 102 -6.59 6.88 14.45
C HIS A 102 -6.87 8.00 15.46
N SER A 103 -8.12 8.49 15.53
CA SER A 103 -8.51 9.68 16.30
C SER A 103 -8.18 9.58 17.79
N GLU A 104 -8.38 8.41 18.43
CA GLU A 104 -8.17 8.26 19.88
C GLU A 104 -6.74 7.91 20.28
N ARG A 105 -5.95 7.36 19.35
CA ARG A 105 -4.65 6.74 19.66
C ARG A 105 -3.49 7.39 18.96
N HIS A 106 -3.77 8.27 17.99
CA HIS A 106 -2.78 8.99 17.20
C HIS A 106 -1.78 8.06 16.48
N VAL A 107 -2.27 6.90 16.01
CA VAL A 107 -1.46 5.91 15.27
C VAL A 107 -1.81 5.97 13.78
N PRO A 108 -0.83 6.04 12.86
CA PRO A 108 -1.07 6.05 11.43
C PRO A 108 -1.39 4.64 10.93
N TYR A 109 -2.30 4.52 9.98
CA TYR A 109 -2.65 3.29 9.31
C TYR A 109 -2.93 3.52 7.83
N VAL A 110 -2.71 2.47 7.03
CA VAL A 110 -2.88 2.53 5.58
C VAL A 110 -4.37 2.66 5.24
N ASN A 111 -4.72 3.71 4.49
CA ASN A 111 -6.10 3.92 4.05
C ASN A 111 -6.14 4.81 2.80
N TYR A 112 -6.25 4.18 1.64
CA TYR A 112 -6.34 4.89 0.36
C TYR A 112 -7.76 5.40 0.06
N SER A 113 -8.81 4.87 0.70
CA SER A 113 -10.19 5.25 0.41
C SER A 113 -10.48 6.73 0.66
N ILE A 114 -9.76 7.34 1.61
CA ILE A 114 -9.87 8.78 1.87
C ILE A 114 -9.46 9.57 0.63
N TYR A 115 -8.33 9.23 0.03
CA TYR A 115 -7.77 9.96 -1.11
C TYR A 115 -8.43 9.60 -2.44
N LEU A 116 -8.80 8.32 -2.63
CA LEU A 116 -9.40 7.85 -3.88
C LEU A 116 -10.89 8.14 -4.01
N LYS A 117 -11.64 8.06 -2.90
CA LYS A 117 -13.09 8.17 -2.91
C LYS A 117 -13.55 9.43 -2.20
N LYS A 118 -13.18 9.61 -0.93
CA LYS A 118 -13.76 10.69 -0.11
C LYS A 118 -13.33 12.08 -0.55
N VAL A 119 -12.05 12.31 -0.86
CA VAL A 119 -11.59 13.62 -1.32
C VAL A 119 -12.17 13.95 -2.70
N VAL A 120 -12.22 12.98 -3.62
CA VAL A 120 -12.79 13.15 -4.96
C VAL A 120 -14.30 13.44 -4.90
N GLU A 121 -15.06 12.68 -4.10
CA GLU A 121 -16.50 12.91 -3.88
C GLU A 121 -16.77 14.30 -3.26
N GLU A 122 -15.97 14.72 -2.29
CA GLU A 122 -16.12 16.01 -1.63
C GLU A 122 -15.73 17.20 -2.52
N MET A 123 -14.83 16.99 -3.47
CA MET A 123 -14.42 18.03 -4.40
C MET A 123 -15.55 18.46 -5.35
N LYS A 124 -16.61 17.67 -5.59
CA LYS A 124 -17.73 17.94 -6.54
C LYS A 124 -17.34 18.20 -8.01
N PHE A 125 -16.28 18.97 -8.29
CA PHE A 125 -15.70 19.30 -9.60
C PHE A 125 -14.18 19.10 -9.61
N PRO A 126 -13.65 17.93 -9.22
CA PRO A 126 -12.22 17.70 -8.98
C PRO A 126 -11.34 18.08 -10.21
N ASP A 127 -11.85 17.92 -11.43
CA ASP A 127 -11.23 18.36 -12.69
C ASP A 127 -11.00 19.86 -12.77
N LEU A 128 -12.00 20.64 -12.33
CA LEU A 128 -11.90 22.10 -12.24
C LEU A 128 -10.82 22.45 -11.22
N TYR A 129 -10.81 21.82 -10.04
CA TYR A 129 -9.80 22.10 -9.01
C TYR A 129 -8.37 21.83 -9.48
N ALA A 130 -8.11 20.67 -10.10
CA ALA A 130 -6.79 20.36 -10.64
C ALA A 130 -6.35 21.35 -11.73
N SER A 131 -7.28 21.69 -12.65
CA SER A 131 -7.01 22.65 -13.72
C SER A 131 -6.72 24.05 -13.17
N VAL A 132 -7.48 24.47 -12.16
CA VAL A 132 -7.30 25.77 -11.50
C VAL A 132 -5.96 25.84 -10.78
N TYR A 133 -5.59 24.81 -10.02
CA TYR A 133 -4.31 24.78 -9.31
C TYR A 133 -3.13 24.81 -10.27
N SER A 134 -3.24 24.10 -11.40
CA SER A 134 -2.26 24.11 -12.48
C SER A 134 -2.15 25.48 -13.17
N VAL A 135 -3.27 26.10 -13.56
CA VAL A 135 -3.30 27.41 -14.22
C VAL A 135 -2.86 28.55 -13.30
N LEU A 136 -3.20 28.45 -12.01
CA LEU A 136 -2.89 29.47 -11.02
C LEU A 136 -1.55 29.25 -10.32
N ASP A 137 -0.71 28.32 -10.78
CA ASP A 137 0.61 27.98 -10.20
C ASP A 137 0.56 27.85 -8.66
N ILE A 138 -0.57 27.34 -8.14
CA ILE A 138 -0.76 27.19 -6.70
C ILE A 138 0.13 26.02 -6.27
N PRO A 139 1.04 26.19 -5.29
CA PRO A 139 1.98 25.14 -4.89
C PRO A 139 1.25 23.92 -4.29
N GLY A 140 0.78 22.97 -5.10
CA GLY A 140 -0.10 21.90 -4.64
C GLY A 140 0.02 20.65 -5.48
N ASN A 141 0.69 19.62 -4.97
CA ASN A 141 0.96 18.38 -5.69
C ASN A 141 -0.15 17.32 -5.52
N PHE A 142 -1.37 17.71 -5.15
CA PHE A 142 -2.44 16.74 -4.82
C PHE A 142 -2.82 15.87 -6.01
N TYR A 143 -3.07 16.50 -7.16
CA TYR A 143 -3.43 15.79 -8.39
C TYR A 143 -2.33 14.81 -8.79
N ASP A 144 -1.08 15.26 -8.84
CA ASP A 144 0.05 14.39 -9.18
C ASP A 144 0.29 13.29 -8.14
N SER A 145 0.04 13.57 -6.86
CA SER A 145 0.11 12.55 -5.80
C SER A 145 -0.98 11.49 -5.97
N VAL A 146 -2.23 11.89 -6.23
CA VAL A 146 -3.34 10.96 -6.51
C VAL A 146 -3.08 10.20 -7.81
N LYS A 147 -2.60 10.88 -8.85
CA LYS A 147 -2.22 10.26 -10.12
C LYS A 147 -1.13 9.22 -9.93
N ARG A 148 -0.09 9.53 -9.13
CA ARG A 148 0.97 8.59 -8.78
C ARG A 148 0.43 7.41 -7.99
N ILE A 149 -0.46 7.63 -7.02
CA ILE A 149 -1.15 6.55 -6.29
C ILE A 149 -1.91 5.65 -7.25
N VAL A 150 -2.82 6.20 -8.06
CA VAL A 150 -3.71 5.44 -8.95
C VAL A 150 -2.89 4.64 -9.97
N THR A 151 -1.91 5.28 -10.61
CA THR A 151 -1.03 4.61 -11.58
C THR A 151 -0.23 3.46 -10.94
N THR A 152 0.15 3.61 -9.67
CA THR A 152 0.88 2.62 -8.87
C THR A 152 -0.01 1.45 -8.42
N ILE A 153 -1.12 1.71 -7.72
CA ILE A 153 -1.86 0.65 -7.02
C ILE A 153 -3.02 0.05 -7.83
N MET A 154 -3.52 0.76 -8.85
CA MET A 154 -4.64 0.28 -9.67
C MET A 154 -4.16 -0.41 -10.95
N HIS A 155 -5.00 -1.31 -11.46
CA HIS A 155 -4.89 -1.87 -12.81
C HIS A 155 -5.71 -1.04 -13.80
N PRO A 156 -5.32 -0.91 -15.08
CA PRO A 156 -6.11 -0.17 -16.07
C PRO A 156 -7.51 -0.76 -16.34
N THR A 157 -7.70 -2.08 -16.13
CA THR A 157 -8.96 -2.79 -16.44
C THR A 157 -9.50 -3.67 -15.31
N ILE A 158 -8.68 -4.04 -14.31
CA ILE A 158 -9.08 -4.94 -13.22
C ILE A 158 -9.43 -4.04 -12.03
N LYS A 159 -10.70 -4.02 -11.64
CA LYS A 159 -11.24 -3.08 -10.64
C LYS A 159 -11.05 -3.58 -9.20
N VAL A 160 -9.88 -4.13 -8.92
CA VAL A 160 -9.53 -4.72 -7.63
C VAL A 160 -8.26 -4.06 -7.08
N LEU A 161 -8.24 -3.86 -5.76
CA LEU A 161 -7.09 -3.47 -4.98
C LEU A 161 -6.71 -4.58 -4.00
N GLN A 162 -5.44 -4.57 -3.59
CA GLN A 162 -4.99 -5.42 -2.50
C GLN A 162 -5.83 -5.18 -1.25
N HIS A 163 -6.34 -6.27 -0.68
CA HIS A 163 -7.08 -6.24 0.57
C HIS A 163 -6.24 -5.60 1.69
N GLY A 164 -6.82 -4.66 2.42
CA GLY A 164 -6.12 -3.87 3.44
C GLY A 164 -5.56 -2.53 2.95
N LEU A 165 -5.72 -2.16 1.67
CA LEU A 165 -5.38 -0.81 1.17
C LEU A 165 -6.54 0.18 1.28
N ASN A 166 -7.75 -0.22 0.88
CA ASN A 166 -8.93 0.66 0.92
C ASN A 166 -9.52 0.78 2.32
N SER A 167 -9.66 -0.34 3.00
CA SER A 167 -10.13 -0.39 4.37
C SER A 167 -9.50 -1.59 5.08
N SER A 168 -9.66 -1.65 6.40
CA SER A 168 -9.33 -2.86 7.15
C SER A 168 -10.40 -3.95 7.01
N LYS A 169 -11.53 -3.69 6.33
CA LYS A 169 -12.58 -4.68 6.08
C LYS A 169 -12.35 -5.36 4.72
N GLY A 170 -13.25 -6.26 4.35
CA GLY A 170 -13.22 -7.02 3.09
C GLY A 170 -13.40 -6.22 1.79
N ASP A 171 -13.19 -4.90 1.80
CA ASP A 171 -13.33 -4.04 0.63
C ASP A 171 -12.10 -4.22 -0.28
N ILE A 172 -12.32 -4.82 -1.45
CA ILE A 172 -11.29 -5.04 -2.47
C ILE A 172 -11.64 -4.39 -3.80
N THR A 173 -12.92 -4.13 -4.06
CA THR A 173 -13.36 -3.45 -5.26
C THR A 173 -13.11 -1.96 -5.14
N SER A 174 -12.63 -1.37 -6.23
CA SER A 174 -12.39 0.07 -6.29
C SER A 174 -12.58 0.57 -7.72
N GLU A 175 -13.52 1.49 -7.89
CA GLU A 175 -13.67 2.26 -9.11
C GLU A 175 -13.18 3.68 -8.85
N PHE A 176 -12.30 4.14 -9.72
CA PHE A 176 -11.78 5.50 -9.72
C PHE A 176 -11.94 6.04 -11.13
N ASN A 177 -12.65 7.16 -11.24
CA ASN A 177 -13.06 7.73 -12.52
C ASN A 177 -12.68 9.23 -12.64
N TRP A 178 -11.70 9.69 -11.88
CA TRP A 178 -11.25 11.08 -11.93
C TRP A 178 -10.23 11.31 -13.06
N LEU A 179 -10.48 12.31 -13.93
CA LEU A 179 -9.58 12.80 -15.01
C LEU A 179 -9.02 11.72 -15.96
N ASP A 180 -9.78 10.66 -16.22
CA ASP A 180 -9.32 9.50 -17.01
C ASP A 180 -8.01 8.87 -16.51
N VAL A 181 -7.61 9.14 -15.25
CA VAL A 181 -6.39 8.57 -14.68
C VAL A 181 -6.62 7.09 -14.45
N LYS A 182 -5.83 6.27 -15.14
CA LYS A 182 -5.89 4.81 -15.06
C LYS A 182 -4.63 4.25 -14.41
N GLY A 183 -4.78 3.06 -13.84
CA GLY A 183 -3.65 2.23 -13.47
C GLY A 183 -2.70 2.00 -14.64
N LYS A 184 -1.40 1.82 -14.37
CA LYS A 184 -0.40 1.53 -15.39
C LYS A 184 0.09 0.08 -15.28
N ILE A 185 0.34 -0.57 -16.42
CA ILE A 185 0.94 -1.91 -16.49
C ILE A 185 2.41 -1.86 -16.02
N GLY A 186 2.89 -2.94 -15.41
CA GLY A 186 4.26 -3.07 -14.89
C GLY A 186 4.32 -3.52 -13.44
N CYS A 187 5.53 -3.50 -12.89
CA CYS A 187 5.82 -3.81 -11.49
C CYS A 187 6.05 -2.51 -10.71
N TYR A 188 5.40 -2.38 -9.56
CA TYR A 188 5.47 -1.17 -8.73
C TYR A 188 5.55 -1.53 -7.25
N LEU A 189 6.23 -0.67 -6.49
CA LEU A 189 6.48 -0.84 -5.07
C LEU A 189 6.02 0.38 -4.28
N ILE A 190 5.57 0.14 -3.05
CA ILE A 190 5.44 1.17 -2.01
C ILE A 190 6.14 0.61 -0.76
N PRO A 191 7.48 0.79 -0.65
CA PRO A 191 8.31 0.10 0.33
C PRO A 191 7.91 0.38 1.78
N SER A 192 7.51 1.61 2.11
CA SER A 192 7.22 1.98 3.51
C SER A 192 6.04 1.22 4.12
N ILE A 193 5.13 0.69 3.29
CA ILE A 193 3.99 -0.14 3.74
C ILE A 193 4.13 -1.61 3.34
N GLY A 194 5.28 -1.99 2.75
CA GLY A 194 5.57 -3.34 2.29
C GLY A 194 4.64 -3.80 1.18
N PHE A 195 4.25 -2.90 0.29
CA PHE A 195 3.34 -3.21 -0.80
C PHE A 195 4.11 -3.40 -2.10
N GLY A 196 3.73 -4.45 -2.84
CA GLY A 196 4.21 -4.71 -4.18
C GLY A 196 3.05 -5.14 -5.07
N ILE A 197 3.07 -4.70 -6.32
CA ILE A 197 2.05 -5.03 -7.31
C ILE A 197 2.67 -5.27 -8.68
N PHE A 198 2.23 -6.34 -9.32
CA PHE A 198 2.61 -6.77 -10.64
C PHE A 198 1.38 -6.77 -11.54
N LYS A 199 1.43 -6.06 -12.67
CA LYS A 199 0.29 -5.85 -13.57
C LYS A 199 0.69 -6.14 -14.99
N THR A 200 -0.10 -6.94 -15.68
CA THR A 200 0.00 -7.23 -17.13
C THR A 200 -1.36 -6.97 -17.77
N ASN A 201 -1.45 -6.93 -19.10
CA ASN A 201 -2.76 -6.78 -19.76
C ASN A 201 -3.77 -7.89 -19.40
N GLN A 202 -3.30 -9.04 -18.90
CA GLN A 202 -4.11 -10.23 -18.66
C GLN A 202 -4.42 -10.47 -17.19
N PHE A 203 -3.55 -10.02 -16.27
CA PHE A 203 -3.69 -10.30 -14.85
C PHE A 203 -2.95 -9.27 -13.99
N MET A 204 -3.32 -9.25 -12.71
CA MET A 204 -2.57 -8.57 -11.67
C MET A 204 -2.36 -9.48 -10.45
N PHE A 205 -1.24 -9.27 -9.79
CA PHE A 205 -0.92 -9.86 -8.49
C PHE A 205 -0.42 -8.76 -7.58
N SER A 206 -0.89 -8.75 -6.35
CA SER A 206 -0.45 -7.79 -5.34
C SER A 206 -0.29 -8.48 -4.01
N LEU A 207 0.54 -7.89 -3.16
CA LEU A 207 0.75 -8.34 -1.81
C LEU A 207 1.07 -7.17 -0.89
N ARG A 208 0.81 -7.38 0.39
CA ARG A 208 1.28 -6.50 1.45
C ARG A 208 1.96 -7.34 2.52
N ILE A 209 3.18 -6.98 2.87
CA ILE A 209 3.92 -7.59 3.98
C ILE A 209 3.98 -6.63 5.17
N PRO A 210 4.03 -7.14 6.40
CA PRO A 210 4.20 -6.31 7.59
C PRO A 210 5.52 -5.53 7.55
N MET A 211 5.42 -4.23 7.83
CA MET A 211 6.57 -3.34 7.96
C MET A 211 6.67 -2.76 9.38
N HIS A 212 7.89 -2.47 9.80
CA HIS A 212 8.17 -1.91 11.12
C HIS A 212 7.41 -0.60 11.35
N ASN A 213 6.73 -0.48 12.49
CA ASN A 213 5.92 0.67 12.90
C ASN A 213 4.72 1.01 11.99
N ILE A 214 4.32 0.11 11.09
CA ILE A 214 3.10 0.26 10.29
C ILE A 214 2.09 -0.81 10.71
N PRO A 215 0.99 -0.43 11.37
CA PRO A 215 -0.09 -1.37 11.69
C PRO A 215 -0.64 -2.04 10.43
N LEU A 216 -0.86 -3.35 10.50
CA LEU A 216 -1.50 -4.11 9.43
C LEU A 216 -2.99 -3.78 9.32
N SER A 217 -3.64 -3.61 10.47
CA SER A 217 -5.05 -3.27 10.58
C SER A 217 -5.29 -2.36 11.76
N VAL A 218 -6.30 -1.53 11.63
CA VAL A 218 -6.93 -0.83 12.75
C VAL A 218 -8.27 -1.50 13.04
N LEU A 219 -8.57 -1.70 14.31
CA LEU A 219 -9.87 -2.17 14.76
C LEU A 219 -10.81 -0.97 14.78
N SER A 220 -12.02 -1.14 14.24
CA SER A 220 -13.02 -0.07 14.32
C SER A 220 -13.37 0.17 15.79
N VAL A 221 -13.33 1.44 16.22
CA VAL A 221 -14.05 1.86 17.43
C VAL A 221 -15.53 1.60 17.17
N CYS A 222 -16.09 0.61 17.85
CA CYS A 222 -17.54 0.45 17.94
C CYS A 222 -18.05 1.55 18.88
N ASN A 223 -18.71 2.57 18.33
CA ASN A 223 -19.51 3.48 19.14
C ASN A 223 -20.74 2.70 19.61
N SER A 224 -21.00 2.74 20.93
CA SER A 224 -22.04 2.01 21.68
C SER A 224 -21.61 0.63 22.19
N ALA A 225 -22.33 0.12 23.20
CA ALA A 225 -22.03 -1.02 24.08
C ALA A 225 -21.78 -2.39 23.39
N GLU A 226 -21.59 -2.41 22.09
CA GLU A 226 -21.15 -3.55 21.31
C GLU A 226 -19.62 -3.61 21.31
N LEU A 227 -19.10 -4.69 21.88
CA LEU A 227 -17.68 -5.05 22.02
C LEU A 227 -16.82 -4.59 20.82
N ARG A 228 -15.60 -4.10 21.12
CA ARG A 228 -14.51 -3.93 20.14
C ARG A 228 -14.38 -5.22 19.32
N GLN A 229 -14.98 -5.28 18.14
CA GLN A 229 -14.94 -6.50 17.35
C GLN A 229 -13.55 -6.63 16.71
N CYS A 230 -12.86 -7.72 17.04
CA CYS A 230 -11.59 -8.09 16.42
C CYS A 230 -11.75 -8.10 14.90
N ASN A 231 -10.86 -7.42 14.18
CA ASN A 231 -10.91 -7.43 12.74
C ASN A 231 -10.44 -8.79 12.23
N LYS A 232 -11.41 -9.66 11.92
CA LYS A 232 -11.17 -11.01 11.38
C LYS A 232 -10.42 -11.00 10.05
N PHE A 233 -10.39 -9.86 9.36
CA PHE A 233 -9.71 -9.69 8.08
C PHE A 233 -8.19 -9.46 8.19
N VAL A 234 -7.62 -9.29 9.40
CA VAL A 234 -6.15 -9.17 9.58
C VAL A 234 -5.41 -10.35 8.93
N THR A 235 -5.96 -11.57 9.08
CA THR A 235 -5.38 -12.79 8.50
C THR A 235 -5.26 -12.70 6.98
N SER A 236 -6.27 -12.18 6.30
CA SER A 236 -6.27 -12.10 4.85
C SER A 236 -5.51 -10.90 4.31
N ILE A 237 -5.47 -9.77 5.03
CA ILE A 237 -4.56 -8.66 4.70
C ILE A 237 -3.11 -9.15 4.66
N LEU A 238 -2.74 -10.04 5.60
CA LEU A 238 -1.40 -10.63 5.66
C LEU A 238 -1.14 -11.70 4.60
N ASN A 239 -2.08 -12.62 4.41
CA ASN A 239 -1.80 -13.90 3.76
C ASN A 239 -2.42 -14.07 2.37
N LEU A 240 -3.38 -13.24 1.95
CA LEU A 240 -4.02 -13.42 0.65
C LEU A 240 -2.97 -13.32 -0.48
N ARG A 241 -2.91 -14.35 -1.34
CA ARG A 241 -2.03 -14.42 -2.51
C ARG A 241 -2.87 -14.86 -3.70
N LYS A 242 -3.66 -13.92 -4.24
CA LYS A 242 -4.59 -14.15 -5.34
C LYS A 242 -4.09 -13.47 -6.61
N ILE A 243 -4.16 -14.18 -7.73
CA ILE A 243 -3.98 -13.60 -9.07
C ILE A 243 -5.37 -13.22 -9.58
N TYR A 244 -5.56 -11.95 -9.90
CA TYR A 244 -6.78 -11.44 -10.52
C TYR A 244 -6.58 -11.35 -12.02
N LYS A 245 -7.58 -11.71 -12.83
CA LYS A 245 -7.51 -11.80 -14.29
C LYS A 245 -8.45 -10.79 -14.95
N THR A 246 -8.06 -10.31 -16.12
CA THR A 246 -8.90 -9.47 -16.97
C THR A 246 -10.13 -10.24 -17.43
N GLY A 247 -11.30 -9.60 -17.36
CA GLY A 247 -12.58 -10.19 -17.79
C GLY A 247 -13.32 -10.95 -16.69
N GLU A 248 -12.72 -11.16 -15.53
CA GLU A 248 -13.41 -11.72 -14.35
C GLU A 248 -14.07 -10.60 -13.52
N THR A 249 -15.19 -10.96 -12.87
CA THR A 249 -15.89 -10.08 -11.93
C THR A 249 -15.52 -10.46 -10.51
N TYR A 250 -15.14 -9.46 -9.71
CA TYR A 250 -14.81 -9.62 -8.29
C TYR A 250 -15.77 -8.82 -7.43
N SER A 251 -16.00 -9.29 -6.21
CA SER A 251 -16.87 -8.66 -5.22
C SER A 251 -16.16 -8.54 -3.88
N ASP A 252 -16.55 -7.53 -3.10
CA ASP A 252 -16.08 -7.36 -1.73
C ASP A 252 -16.47 -8.56 -0.84
N TYR A 253 -15.63 -8.83 0.16
CA TYR A 253 -15.89 -9.84 1.17
C TYR A 253 -16.75 -9.24 2.29
N LYS A 254 -17.97 -9.74 2.44
CA LYS A 254 -18.91 -9.27 3.48
C LYS A 254 -18.60 -9.90 4.83
N THR A 255 -18.11 -11.13 4.83
CA THR A 255 -17.83 -11.92 6.04
C THR A 255 -16.52 -12.69 5.95
N TRP A 256 -16.02 -13.18 7.09
CA TRP A 256 -14.87 -14.10 7.12
C TRP A 256 -15.12 -15.37 6.31
N ASN A 257 -16.37 -15.85 6.24
CA ASN A 257 -16.71 -17.06 5.49
C ASN A 257 -16.50 -16.88 3.97
N ASP A 258 -16.60 -15.64 3.49
CA ASP A 258 -16.41 -15.31 2.07
C ASP A 258 -14.93 -15.39 1.68
N ILE A 259 -14.03 -15.12 2.62
CA ILE A 259 -12.59 -15.03 2.37
C ILE A 259 -11.81 -16.25 2.86
N CYS A 260 -12.32 -17.02 3.82
CA CYS A 260 -11.58 -18.12 4.47
C CYS A 260 -11.22 -19.28 3.53
N LYS A 261 -11.73 -19.31 2.30
CA LYS A 261 -11.39 -20.31 1.28
C LYS A 261 -10.46 -19.77 0.19
N GLU A 262 -10.08 -18.50 0.27
CA GLU A 262 -9.24 -17.89 -0.76
C GLU A 262 -7.81 -18.42 -0.73
N THR A 263 -7.20 -18.41 -1.91
CA THR A 263 -5.84 -18.89 -2.15
C THR A 263 -4.81 -18.04 -1.40
N GLY A 264 -3.84 -18.71 -0.79
CA GLY A 264 -2.79 -18.12 0.04
C GLY A 264 -3.16 -17.97 1.52
N LEU A 265 -4.42 -18.17 1.92
CA LEU A 265 -4.80 -17.98 3.32
C LEU A 265 -4.23 -19.05 4.26
N LEU A 266 -3.71 -18.58 5.39
CA LEU A 266 -3.27 -19.38 6.52
C LEU A 266 -4.31 -19.30 7.64
N ILE A 267 -4.74 -20.44 8.16
CA ILE A 267 -5.90 -20.57 9.05
C ILE A 267 -5.55 -21.54 10.18
N TYR A 268 -6.05 -21.26 11.39
CA TYR A 268 -5.92 -22.15 12.54
C TYR A 268 -7.28 -22.68 12.98
N GLY A 269 -7.48 -24.00 12.91
CA GLY A 269 -8.73 -24.63 13.36
C GLY A 269 -10.01 -24.11 12.68
N GLY A 270 -9.92 -23.50 11.49
CA GLY A 270 -11.05 -22.86 10.79
C GLY A 270 -11.32 -21.41 11.20
N PHE A 271 -10.58 -20.87 12.16
CA PHE A 271 -10.72 -19.50 12.67
C PHE A 271 -9.72 -18.54 12.02
N PRO A 272 -10.06 -17.24 11.92
CA PRO A 272 -9.08 -16.22 11.60
C PRO A 272 -7.98 -16.21 12.67
N MET A 273 -6.76 -16.00 12.20
CA MET A 273 -5.57 -15.82 13.02
C MET A 273 -5.40 -14.35 13.40
N ASN A 274 -4.54 -14.08 14.39
CA ASN A 274 -4.21 -12.73 14.82
C ASN A 274 -5.45 -11.90 15.20
N THR A 275 -6.37 -12.47 15.98
CA THR A 275 -7.50 -11.71 16.51
C THR A 275 -7.09 -11.01 17.81
N PHE A 276 -7.38 -9.71 17.90
CA PHE A 276 -7.01 -8.86 19.03
C PHE A 276 -8.27 -8.46 19.82
N ASP A 277 -8.44 -9.01 21.02
CA ASP A 277 -9.66 -8.82 21.81
C ASP A 277 -9.72 -7.45 22.51
N GLU A 278 -8.57 -6.83 22.79
CA GLU A 278 -8.48 -5.59 23.57
C GLU A 278 -7.90 -4.39 22.82
N TYR A 279 -7.11 -4.63 21.77
CA TYR A 279 -6.37 -3.56 21.10
C TYR A 279 -7.25 -2.79 20.12
N VAL A 280 -6.85 -1.56 19.82
CA VAL A 280 -7.52 -0.74 18.80
C VAL A 280 -6.85 -0.92 17.43
N TYR A 281 -5.73 -1.65 17.36
CA TYR A 281 -4.99 -1.97 16.15
C TYR A 281 -4.17 -3.25 16.33
N SER A 282 -3.74 -3.86 15.23
CA SER A 282 -2.88 -5.04 15.27
C SER A 282 -1.45 -4.66 15.66
N ASN A 283 -0.94 -5.21 16.77
CA ASN A 283 0.42 -4.98 17.27
C ASN A 283 1.47 -5.96 16.74
N ILE A 284 1.09 -6.81 15.78
CA ILE A 284 1.97 -7.83 15.19
C ILE A 284 3.30 -7.16 14.82
N GLY A 285 4.38 -7.66 15.43
CA GLY A 285 5.81 -7.33 15.27
C GLY A 285 6.27 -5.88 15.15
N HIS A 286 5.88 -5.06 16.12
CA HIS A 286 6.62 -3.82 16.42
C HIS A 286 8.13 -4.02 16.65
N LYS A 287 8.62 -5.25 16.93
CA LYS A 287 10.04 -5.53 17.22
C LYS A 287 10.80 -6.39 16.17
N THR A 288 10.13 -7.14 15.30
CA THR A 288 10.77 -8.24 14.53
C THR A 288 10.85 -8.04 13.00
N PHE A 289 10.29 -6.96 12.45
CA PHE A 289 10.09 -6.82 10.99
C PHE A 289 11.13 -6.00 10.23
N ARG A 290 12.24 -5.66 10.87
CA ARG A 290 13.24 -4.79 10.23
C ARG A 290 13.87 -5.43 9.00
N THR A 291 13.94 -6.76 8.97
CA THR A 291 14.54 -7.53 7.87
C THR A 291 13.57 -7.89 6.74
N ASN A 292 12.31 -7.46 6.82
CA ASN A 292 11.33 -7.68 5.76
C ASN A 292 11.65 -6.78 4.57
N TYR A 293 11.40 -7.29 3.36
CA TYR A 293 11.59 -6.51 2.15
C TYR A 293 10.60 -6.85 1.05
N VAL A 294 10.29 -5.84 0.25
CA VAL A 294 9.67 -5.99 -1.06
C VAL A 294 10.56 -5.23 -2.04
N GLY A 295 10.82 -5.83 -3.19
CA GLY A 295 11.71 -5.27 -4.19
C GLY A 295 11.31 -5.69 -5.59
N GLN A 296 11.92 -5.05 -6.58
CA GLN A 296 11.78 -5.43 -7.96
C GLN A 296 13.12 -5.42 -8.67
N LEU A 297 13.25 -6.24 -9.70
CA LEU A 297 14.35 -6.12 -10.65
C LEU A 297 14.14 -4.91 -11.57
N GLU A 298 15.11 -4.64 -12.43
CA GLU A 298 15.04 -3.56 -13.41
C GLU A 298 13.80 -3.71 -14.33
N LYS A 299 13.39 -2.58 -14.91
CA LYS A 299 12.17 -2.44 -15.72
C LYS A 299 12.06 -3.43 -16.89
N ASN A 300 13.19 -3.94 -17.38
CA ASN A 300 13.25 -4.91 -18.48
C ASN A 300 13.01 -6.35 -18.02
N ASP A 301 13.37 -6.70 -16.78
CA ASP A 301 13.18 -8.06 -16.26
C ASP A 301 11.80 -8.23 -15.62
N GLN A 302 11.27 -7.17 -15.00
CA GLN A 302 9.96 -7.14 -14.31
C GLN A 302 9.74 -8.38 -13.43
N VAL A 303 10.44 -8.43 -12.30
CA VAL A 303 10.23 -9.44 -11.27
C VAL A 303 9.92 -8.73 -9.97
N LEU A 304 8.78 -9.05 -9.35
CA LEU A 304 8.46 -8.65 -7.99
C LEU A 304 9.00 -9.72 -7.04
N PHE A 305 9.75 -9.35 -6.01
CA PHE A 305 10.23 -10.29 -4.99
C PHE A 305 10.03 -9.75 -3.58
N TRP A 306 9.94 -10.64 -2.60
CA TRP A 306 9.77 -10.26 -1.21
C TRP A 306 10.27 -11.31 -0.24
N LYS A 307 10.54 -10.84 0.97
CA LYS A 307 10.71 -11.62 2.18
C LYS A 307 9.84 -11.01 3.26
N ARG A 308 9.03 -11.86 3.89
CA ARG A 308 8.27 -11.57 5.09
C ARG A 308 8.68 -12.56 6.16
N SER A 309 9.09 -12.08 7.31
CA SER A 309 9.15 -12.85 8.54
C SER A 309 8.27 -12.16 9.59
N ASN A 310 7.35 -12.90 10.18
CA ASN A 310 6.54 -12.37 11.27
C ASN A 310 6.09 -13.41 12.27
N GLU A 311 5.95 -12.97 13.51
CA GLU A 311 5.19 -13.71 14.50
C GLU A 311 3.70 -13.64 14.16
N ALA A 312 2.99 -14.72 14.39
CA ALA A 312 1.55 -14.78 14.26
C ALA A 312 0.94 -15.63 15.37
N ILE A 313 -0.30 -15.32 15.70
CA ILE A 313 -1.03 -15.82 16.86
C ILE A 313 -2.16 -16.71 16.36
N CYS A 314 -2.17 -17.97 16.79
CA CYS A 314 -3.10 -18.99 16.29
C CYS A 314 -4.58 -18.72 16.64
N ARG A 315 -4.86 -17.96 17.71
CA ARG A 315 -6.22 -17.63 18.13
C ARG A 315 -6.31 -16.17 18.56
N SER A 316 -6.16 -15.88 19.85
CA SER A 316 -6.12 -14.53 20.41
C SER A 316 -4.81 -14.25 21.14
N GLU A 317 -4.46 -12.99 21.37
CA GLU A 317 -3.27 -12.64 22.17
C GLU A 317 -3.25 -13.27 23.56
N LYS A 318 -4.43 -13.49 24.18
CA LYS A 318 -4.54 -14.00 25.54
C LYS A 318 -4.36 -15.52 25.65
N GLU A 319 -4.74 -16.26 24.61
CA GLU A 319 -4.83 -17.73 24.66
C GLU A 319 -3.98 -18.43 23.58
N GLY A 320 -3.51 -17.69 22.58
CA GLY A 320 -2.95 -18.24 21.36
C GLY A 320 -1.49 -18.65 21.49
N THR A 321 -1.15 -19.81 20.97
CA THR A 321 0.25 -20.15 20.68
C THR A 321 0.78 -19.21 19.59
N THR A 322 2.01 -18.72 19.78
CA THR A 322 2.72 -17.93 18.79
C THR A 322 3.58 -18.83 17.92
N TYR A 323 3.69 -18.50 16.64
CA TYR A 323 4.62 -19.12 15.71
C TYR A 323 5.23 -18.03 14.83
N THR A 324 6.40 -18.32 14.26
CA THR A 324 7.01 -17.48 13.24
C THR A 324 6.70 -18.08 11.88
N VAL A 325 6.20 -17.25 10.96
CA VAL A 325 6.16 -17.57 9.53
C VAL A 325 7.24 -16.77 8.83
N THR A 326 8.04 -17.45 8.02
CA THR A 326 8.89 -16.81 7.02
C THR A 326 8.39 -17.21 5.64
N GLU A 327 8.09 -16.22 4.82
CA GLU A 327 7.71 -16.35 3.44
C GLU A 327 8.75 -15.62 2.60
N VAL A 328 9.34 -16.31 1.62
CA VAL A 328 10.01 -15.62 0.51
C VAL A 328 9.28 -15.95 -0.77
N GLY A 329 9.20 -14.99 -1.67
CA GLY A 329 8.54 -15.21 -2.94
C GLY A 329 9.07 -14.33 -4.04
N MET A 330 8.71 -14.75 -5.25
CA MET A 330 8.86 -13.97 -6.45
C MET A 330 7.64 -14.15 -7.34
N PHE A 331 7.35 -13.12 -8.12
CA PHE A 331 6.26 -13.10 -9.07
C PHE A 331 6.76 -12.52 -10.39
N THR A 332 6.49 -13.24 -11.47
CA THR A 332 6.89 -12.91 -12.83
C THR A 332 5.69 -12.98 -13.76
N THR A 333 5.91 -12.78 -15.07
CA THR A 333 4.87 -13.03 -16.06
C THR A 333 4.40 -14.48 -16.11
N GLU A 334 5.20 -15.44 -15.62
CA GLU A 334 4.91 -16.87 -15.63
C GLU A 334 4.16 -17.32 -14.36
N GLY A 335 4.22 -16.53 -13.29
CA GLY A 335 3.40 -16.69 -12.09
C GLY A 335 4.18 -16.53 -10.78
N LEU A 336 3.60 -17.10 -9.73
CA LEU A 336 4.12 -17.08 -8.37
C LEU A 336 5.01 -18.30 -8.11
N GLU A 337 6.13 -18.06 -7.46
CA GLU A 337 6.93 -19.07 -6.77
C GLU A 337 7.23 -18.57 -5.35
N ALA A 338 6.90 -19.34 -4.32
CA ALA A 338 7.05 -18.94 -2.93
C ALA A 338 7.50 -20.11 -2.04
N ILE A 339 8.31 -19.83 -1.03
CA ILE A 339 8.72 -20.76 0.03
C ILE A 339 8.15 -20.27 1.34
N TYR A 340 7.57 -21.18 2.12
CA TYR A 340 7.11 -20.91 3.47
C TYR A 340 7.89 -21.78 4.46
N GLU A 341 8.32 -21.18 5.56
CA GLU A 341 8.90 -21.84 6.72
C GLU A 341 8.16 -21.43 7.99
N PHE A 342 7.91 -22.39 8.87
CA PHE A 342 7.19 -22.21 10.12
C PHE A 342 8.00 -22.78 11.27
N SER A 343 8.16 -21.99 12.32
CA SER A 343 8.78 -22.39 13.58
C SER A 343 7.93 -21.92 14.75
N THR A 344 8.05 -22.60 15.89
CA THR A 344 7.32 -22.25 17.11
C THR A 344 8.21 -22.55 18.31
N ASN A 345 8.00 -21.84 19.42
CA ASN A 345 8.67 -22.13 20.69
C ASN A 345 7.92 -23.19 21.52
N ARG A 346 6.69 -23.52 21.13
CA ARG A 346 5.82 -24.51 21.80
C ARG A 346 5.13 -25.36 20.74
N SER A 347 5.08 -26.67 20.94
CA SER A 347 4.28 -27.54 20.08
C SER A 347 2.83 -27.08 20.12
N ALA A 348 2.26 -26.81 18.94
CA ALA A 348 0.94 -26.21 18.78
C ALA A 348 0.06 -27.07 17.89
N GLY A 349 -1.20 -26.67 17.73
CA GLY A 349 -2.11 -27.31 16.79
C GLY A 349 -1.67 -27.20 15.32
N THR A 350 -2.48 -27.75 14.44
CA THR A 350 -2.23 -27.77 12.99
C THR A 350 -2.71 -26.48 12.32
N LEU A 351 -1.83 -25.82 11.57
CA LEU A 351 -2.20 -24.75 10.65
C LEU A 351 -2.64 -25.33 9.30
N LYS A 352 -3.52 -24.62 8.61
CA LYS A 352 -3.99 -24.95 7.27
C LYS A 352 -3.65 -23.82 6.32
N PHE A 353 -2.99 -24.13 5.22
CA PHE A 353 -2.70 -23.19 4.14
C PHE A 353 -3.48 -23.58 2.89
N ASN A 354 -4.36 -22.70 2.41
CA ASN A 354 -5.14 -22.92 1.19
C ASN A 354 -4.27 -22.61 -0.03
N TYR A 355 -3.69 -23.62 -0.67
CA TYR A 355 -2.78 -23.41 -1.81
C TYR A 355 -3.51 -23.32 -3.16
N LYS A 356 -4.80 -23.70 -3.20
CA LYS A 356 -5.70 -23.47 -4.33
C LYS A 356 -7.16 -23.33 -3.86
N ASN A 357 -7.98 -22.60 -4.61
CA ASN A 357 -9.41 -22.39 -4.33
C ASN A 357 -10.33 -22.92 -5.45
N ASP A 358 -9.76 -23.44 -6.54
CA ASP A 358 -10.47 -23.99 -7.69
C ASP A 358 -9.75 -25.27 -8.15
N ALA A 359 -10.52 -26.31 -8.47
CA ALA A 359 -10.02 -27.57 -9.01
C ALA A 359 -9.32 -27.38 -10.36
N GLN A 360 -9.68 -26.34 -11.13
CA GLN A 360 -9.02 -26.00 -12.39
C GLN A 360 -7.68 -25.26 -12.21
N SER A 361 -7.39 -24.80 -10.98
CA SER A 361 -6.13 -24.13 -10.68
C SER A 361 -4.96 -25.10 -10.77
N LYS A 362 -3.94 -24.74 -11.55
CA LYS A 362 -2.69 -25.51 -11.72
C LYS A 362 -1.66 -25.24 -10.62
N CYS A 363 -2.11 -24.84 -9.42
CA CYS A 363 -1.21 -24.66 -8.29
C CYS A 363 -0.52 -25.97 -7.90
N LEU A 364 0.77 -25.89 -7.56
CA LEU A 364 1.58 -27.04 -7.17
C LEU A 364 2.33 -26.75 -5.88
N VAL A 365 2.58 -27.81 -5.12
CA VAL A 365 3.36 -27.75 -3.88
C VAL A 365 4.45 -28.81 -3.96
N ASN A 366 5.68 -28.45 -3.60
CA ASN A 366 6.79 -29.39 -3.48
C ASN A 366 7.61 -29.11 -2.21
N ASN A 367 8.64 -29.92 -1.99
CA ASN A 367 9.57 -29.79 -0.86
C ASN A 367 8.87 -29.71 0.50
N LEU A 368 7.80 -30.50 0.69
CA LEU A 368 7.07 -30.55 1.95
C LEU A 368 7.96 -31.17 3.04
N LYS A 369 8.21 -30.42 4.10
CA LYS A 369 8.90 -30.86 5.32
C LYS A 369 7.97 -30.62 6.51
N ASN A 370 7.67 -31.68 7.27
CA ASN A 370 6.73 -31.63 8.41
C ASN A 370 5.36 -31.03 8.06
N CYS A 371 4.95 -31.16 6.80
CA CYS A 371 3.66 -30.73 6.26
C CYS A 371 3.02 -31.90 5.50
N ASN A 372 1.70 -31.93 5.45
CA ASN A 372 0.95 -32.89 4.63
C ASN A 372 0.05 -32.13 3.66
N GLN A 373 0.04 -32.53 2.40
CA GLN A 373 -0.93 -32.03 1.43
C GLN A 373 -2.20 -32.87 1.50
N ARG A 374 -3.36 -32.22 1.67
CA ARG A 374 -4.66 -32.87 1.66
C ARG A 374 -5.67 -32.00 0.90
N ASN A 375 -6.19 -32.53 -0.20
CA ASN A 375 -7.08 -31.80 -1.12
C ASN A 375 -6.43 -30.47 -1.54
N ASP A 376 -7.08 -29.35 -1.25
CA ASP A 376 -6.68 -27.99 -1.64
C ASP A 376 -5.90 -27.25 -0.53
N VAL A 377 -5.52 -27.99 0.52
CA VAL A 377 -4.88 -27.46 1.72
C VAL A 377 -3.55 -28.16 2.01
N ILE A 378 -2.60 -27.40 2.54
CA ILE A 378 -1.40 -27.92 3.21
C ILE A 378 -1.65 -27.86 4.73
N GLU A 379 -1.63 -29.01 5.39
CA GLU A 379 -1.66 -29.14 6.83
C GLU A 379 -0.23 -29.02 7.39
N ILE A 380 0.02 -27.98 8.17
CA ILE A 380 1.34 -27.65 8.73
C ILE A 380 1.31 -28.00 10.22
N ARG A 381 2.16 -28.94 10.63
CA ARG A 381 2.25 -29.36 12.04
C ARG A 381 3.30 -28.51 12.75
N LEU A 382 2.86 -27.66 13.68
CA LEU A 382 3.74 -26.80 14.46
C LEU A 382 4.40 -27.60 15.59
N ASN A 383 5.71 -27.80 15.50
CA ASN A 383 6.51 -28.49 16.50
C ASN A 383 7.69 -27.61 16.94
N LYS A 384 7.97 -27.55 18.24
CA LYS A 384 9.09 -26.76 18.77
C LYS A 384 10.47 -27.25 18.28
N ASP A 385 10.59 -28.55 17.98
CA ASP A 385 11.86 -29.19 17.67
C ASP A 385 12.11 -29.26 16.14
N HIS A 386 11.12 -28.89 15.32
CA HIS A 386 11.18 -29.06 13.88
C HIS A 386 10.58 -27.88 13.12
N ILE A 387 11.32 -27.38 12.13
CA ILE A 387 10.80 -26.41 11.16
C ILE A 387 9.92 -27.15 10.16
N ALA A 388 8.70 -26.64 9.96
CA ALA A 388 7.84 -27.07 8.87
C ALA A 388 8.02 -26.15 7.67
N SER A 389 8.10 -26.70 6.46
CA SER A 389 8.27 -25.88 5.26
C SER A 389 7.64 -26.53 4.03
N PHE A 390 7.34 -25.70 3.05
CA PHE A 390 6.93 -26.13 1.71
C PHE A 390 7.24 -25.04 0.70
N LYS A 391 7.27 -25.41 -0.58
CA LYS A 391 7.38 -24.46 -1.68
C LYS A 391 6.15 -24.59 -2.58
N TRP A 392 5.60 -23.45 -2.97
CA TRP A 392 4.32 -23.30 -3.64
C TRP A 392 4.50 -22.53 -4.95
N PHE A 393 3.82 -23.03 -5.99
CA PHE A 393 3.81 -22.46 -7.33
C PHE A 393 2.37 -22.19 -7.74
N MET A 394 2.12 -21.02 -8.32
CA MET A 394 0.83 -20.69 -8.93
C MET A 394 1.08 -20.03 -10.30
N PRO A 395 0.98 -20.79 -11.39
CA PRO A 395 1.27 -20.28 -12.74
C PRO A 395 0.15 -19.36 -13.24
N THR A 396 0.51 -18.35 -14.02
CA THR A 396 -0.46 -17.45 -14.70
C THR A 396 -0.92 -18.02 -16.04
N ASN A 397 -0.11 -18.86 -16.67
CA ASN A 397 -0.34 -19.46 -17.98
C ASN A 397 -0.31 -21.00 -17.89
N HIS A 398 -0.40 -21.68 -19.05
CA HIS A 398 -0.42 -23.14 -19.09
C HIS A 398 0.95 -23.80 -18.94
N THR A 399 2.04 -23.03 -18.97
CA THR A 399 3.42 -23.51 -18.91
C THR A 399 4.01 -23.26 -17.53
N GLN A 400 4.36 -24.33 -16.84
CA GLN A 400 5.10 -24.24 -15.60
C GLN A 400 6.57 -23.99 -15.89
N LYS A 401 7.14 -22.94 -15.31
CA LYS A 401 8.58 -22.74 -15.26
C LYS A 401 8.97 -22.48 -13.82
N SER A 402 9.95 -23.25 -13.34
CA SER A 402 10.63 -22.98 -12.08
C SER A 402 11.66 -21.89 -12.32
N HIS A 403 11.75 -20.95 -11.39
CA HIS A 403 12.83 -19.97 -11.31
C HIS A 403 13.87 -20.38 -10.26
N ASP A 404 13.86 -21.63 -9.82
CA ASP A 404 14.82 -22.19 -8.86
C ASP A 404 14.94 -21.34 -7.60
N LEU A 405 13.80 -20.81 -7.11
CA LEU A 405 13.76 -20.04 -5.88
C LEU A 405 14.27 -20.90 -4.72
N GLN A 406 15.24 -20.37 -3.98
CA GLN A 406 15.80 -20.98 -2.78
C GLN A 406 15.90 -19.95 -1.66
N PHE A 407 15.77 -20.43 -0.43
CA PHE A 407 15.95 -19.64 0.78
C PHE A 407 16.82 -20.40 1.75
N SER A 408 17.89 -19.76 2.22
CA SER A 408 18.78 -20.34 3.23
C SER A 408 19.53 -19.23 3.95
N ASN A 409 19.67 -19.36 5.28
CA ASN A 409 20.43 -18.42 6.10
C ASN A 409 20.06 -16.94 5.86
N GLY A 410 18.76 -16.66 5.71
CA GLY A 410 18.26 -15.29 5.46
C GLY A 410 18.48 -14.76 4.04
N THR A 411 19.09 -15.54 3.15
CA THR A 411 19.36 -15.20 1.75
C THR A 411 18.31 -15.82 0.83
N GLN A 412 17.74 -15.00 -0.05
CA GLN A 412 16.89 -15.45 -1.15
C GLN A 412 17.73 -15.53 -2.44
N THR A 413 17.59 -16.61 -3.21
CA THR A 413 18.20 -16.73 -4.55
C THR A 413 17.21 -17.28 -5.56
N PHE A 414 17.34 -16.88 -6.82
CA PHE A 414 16.55 -17.41 -7.92
C PHE A 414 17.23 -17.15 -9.28
N THR A 415 16.80 -17.89 -10.30
CA THR A 415 17.25 -17.78 -11.68
C THR A 415 16.14 -17.16 -12.54
N TYR A 416 16.46 -16.08 -13.25
CA TYR A 416 15.55 -15.44 -14.18
C TYR A 416 16.31 -14.91 -15.39
N ASN A 417 15.78 -15.10 -16.60
CA ASN A 417 16.46 -14.71 -17.85
C ASN A 417 17.94 -15.16 -17.93
N TYR A 418 18.23 -16.40 -17.52
CA TYR A 418 19.58 -16.98 -17.49
C TYR A 418 20.57 -16.28 -16.54
N HIS A 419 20.08 -15.44 -15.63
CA HIS A 419 20.87 -14.78 -14.60
C HIS A 419 20.50 -15.29 -13.21
N ASN A 420 21.53 -15.42 -12.36
CA ASN A 420 21.37 -15.80 -10.97
C ASN A 420 21.32 -14.55 -10.11
N TYR A 421 20.20 -14.40 -9.40
CA TYR A 421 19.95 -13.31 -8.47
C TYR A 421 20.12 -13.79 -7.03
N LYS A 422 20.75 -12.96 -6.21
CA LYS A 422 20.88 -13.13 -4.76
C LYS A 422 20.41 -11.87 -4.06
N ILE A 423 19.54 -12.03 -3.07
CA ILE A 423 19.00 -10.94 -2.25
C ILE A 423 19.33 -11.21 -0.78
N GLU A 424 19.94 -10.23 -0.14
CA GLU A 424 20.32 -10.29 1.28
C GLU A 424 20.15 -8.92 1.95
N ASN A 425 19.66 -8.93 3.19
CA ASN A 425 19.65 -7.72 4.02
C ASN A 425 21.08 -7.25 4.27
N MET A 426 21.26 -5.95 4.45
CA MET A 426 22.59 -5.37 4.70
C MET A 426 22.94 -5.52 6.19
N ASP A 427 24.16 -5.98 6.48
CA ASP A 427 24.60 -6.26 7.87
C ASP A 427 24.55 -5.03 8.80
N PHE A 428 24.75 -3.84 8.25
CA PHE A 428 24.77 -2.58 9.00
C PHE A 428 23.43 -1.81 8.98
N ASP A 429 22.47 -2.26 8.16
CA ASP A 429 21.14 -1.66 8.07
C ASP A 429 20.12 -2.73 7.67
N GLU A 430 19.46 -3.30 8.68
CA GLU A 430 18.45 -4.34 8.52
C GLU A 430 17.31 -3.91 7.58
N THR A 431 17.01 -2.60 7.49
CA THR A 431 15.92 -2.05 6.66
C THR A 431 16.28 -1.94 5.18
N SER A 432 17.56 -2.13 4.86
CA SER A 432 18.09 -2.15 3.51
C SER A 432 18.49 -3.55 3.08
N PHE A 433 18.49 -3.78 1.77
CA PHE A 433 18.89 -5.05 1.18
C PHE A 433 19.58 -4.82 -0.16
N THR A 434 20.47 -5.74 -0.54
CA THR A 434 21.16 -5.71 -1.83
C THR A 434 20.56 -6.74 -2.77
N VAL A 435 20.56 -6.43 -4.07
CA VAL A 435 20.30 -7.38 -5.15
C VAL A 435 21.59 -7.56 -5.93
N LYS A 436 22.09 -8.78 -5.94
CA LYS A 436 23.30 -9.17 -6.67
C LYS A 436 22.92 -10.00 -7.89
N CYS A 437 23.40 -9.63 -9.07
CA CYS A 437 23.37 -10.46 -10.26
C CYS A 437 24.79 -10.97 -10.54
N ASN A 438 24.97 -12.29 -10.59
CA ASN A 438 26.27 -12.92 -10.81
C ASN A 438 27.39 -12.34 -9.90
N ASN A 439 27.08 -12.22 -8.60
CA ASN A 439 27.94 -11.67 -7.52
C ASN A 439 28.24 -10.17 -7.57
N LYS A 440 27.66 -9.40 -8.49
CA LYS A 440 27.78 -7.93 -8.51
C LYS A 440 26.50 -7.30 -8.00
N VAL A 441 26.61 -6.35 -7.05
CA VAL A 441 25.47 -5.55 -6.60
C VAL A 441 25.01 -4.66 -7.76
N ILE A 442 23.76 -4.87 -8.19
CA ILE A 442 23.11 -4.11 -9.25
C ILE A 442 22.08 -3.12 -8.69
N LEU A 443 21.39 -3.50 -7.60
CA LEU A 443 20.37 -2.67 -6.97
C LEU A 443 20.50 -2.74 -5.45
N ILE A 444 20.06 -1.67 -4.78
CA ILE A 444 19.82 -1.63 -3.35
C ILE A 444 18.35 -1.27 -3.14
N GLY A 445 17.66 -1.94 -2.22
CA GLY A 445 16.33 -1.55 -1.79
C GLY A 445 16.34 -1.08 -0.34
N ASN A 446 15.37 -0.24 0.02
CA ASN A 446 15.22 0.27 1.38
C ASN A 446 13.73 0.36 1.72
N ASN A 447 13.34 -0.28 2.83
CA ASN A 447 11.95 -0.30 3.30
C ASN A 447 11.71 0.68 4.44
N SER A 448 12.64 1.62 4.66
CA SER A 448 12.45 2.65 5.67
C SER A 448 11.30 3.57 5.27
N PRO A 449 10.48 4.03 6.24
CA PRO A 449 9.56 5.13 5.99
C PRO A 449 10.29 6.42 5.61
N ARG A 450 11.60 6.52 5.89
CA ARG A 450 12.46 7.64 5.49
C ARG A 450 13.27 7.23 4.28
N LEU A 451 12.88 7.73 3.13
CA LEU A 451 13.51 7.39 1.87
C LEU A 451 14.56 8.46 1.57
N LYS A 452 15.83 8.04 1.50
CA LYS A 452 16.93 8.92 1.09
C LYS A 452 17.00 8.97 -0.42
N GLU A 453 17.58 10.02 -0.98
CA GLU A 453 17.85 10.05 -2.43
C GLU A 453 19.06 9.18 -2.80
N ILE A 454 20.01 9.04 -1.86
CA ILE A 454 21.29 8.35 -2.09
C ILE A 454 21.57 7.37 -0.93
N ILE A 455 22.05 6.18 -1.28
CA ILE A 455 22.65 5.21 -0.37
C ILE A 455 24.08 4.94 -0.81
N ARG A 456 25.04 5.09 0.11
CA ARG A 456 26.44 4.73 -0.12
C ARG A 456 26.71 3.31 0.37
N TYR A 457 27.20 2.44 -0.51
CA TYR A 457 27.52 1.05 -0.22
C TYR A 457 28.82 0.65 -0.93
N ASP A 458 29.75 0.03 -0.20
CA ASP A 458 31.08 -0.35 -0.69
C ASP A 458 31.80 0.79 -1.45
N GLY A 459 31.75 2.00 -0.87
CA GLY A 459 32.37 3.19 -1.44
C GLY A 459 31.67 3.77 -2.69
N THR A 460 30.60 3.15 -3.18
CA THR A 460 29.83 3.57 -4.36
C THR A 460 28.50 4.21 -3.94
N ASP A 461 28.11 5.29 -4.59
CA ASP A 461 26.81 5.93 -4.39
C ASP A 461 25.76 5.31 -5.33
N TYR A 462 24.61 4.95 -4.76
CA TYR A 462 23.44 4.45 -5.48
C TYR A 462 22.32 5.47 -5.34
N HIS A 463 21.73 5.86 -6.47
CA HIS A 463 20.69 6.87 -6.55
C HIS A 463 19.32 6.20 -6.66
N ARG A 464 18.36 6.74 -5.93
CA ARG A 464 16.99 6.25 -5.94
C ARG A 464 16.32 6.54 -7.27
N ASP A 465 15.77 5.50 -7.87
CA ASP A 465 14.90 5.60 -9.03
C ASP A 465 13.45 5.84 -8.58
N PRO A 466 12.83 6.98 -8.94
CA PRO A 466 11.46 7.31 -8.58
C PRO A 466 10.39 6.48 -9.32
N GLU A 467 10.74 5.68 -10.32
CA GLU A 467 9.82 4.71 -10.94
C GLU A 467 9.84 3.38 -10.21
N THR A 468 11.04 2.84 -9.93
CA THR A 468 11.17 1.50 -9.34
C THR A 468 11.16 1.49 -7.82
N MET A 469 11.43 2.64 -7.18
CA MET A 469 11.73 2.79 -5.74
C MET A 469 13.01 2.09 -5.27
N MET A 470 13.78 1.50 -6.19
CA MET A 470 15.08 0.88 -5.93
C MET A 470 16.20 1.90 -6.13
N TYR A 471 17.40 1.60 -5.66
CA TYR A 471 18.59 2.43 -5.85
C TYR A 471 19.54 1.73 -6.82
N GLN A 472 20.02 2.45 -7.82
CA GLN A 472 20.89 1.95 -8.87
C GLN A 472 22.14 2.83 -9.00
N LYS A 473 23.19 2.29 -9.62
CA LYS A 473 24.37 3.09 -9.96
C LYS A 473 24.01 4.03 -11.11
N ASN A 474 24.50 5.27 -11.05
CA ASN A 474 24.46 6.18 -12.21
C ASN A 474 25.37 5.69 -13.33
#